data_AF-A0A914CRW3-F1
#
_entry.id   AF-A0A914CRW3-F1
#
_cell.length_a   1.000
_cell.length_b   1.000
_cell.length_c   1.000
_cell.angle_alpha   90.00
_cell.angle_beta   90.00
_cell.angle_gamma   90.00
#
_symmetry.space_group_name_H-M   'P 1'
#
loop_
_entity.id
_entity.type
_entity.pdbx_description
1 polymer ?
#
loop_
_entity_poly.entity_id
_entity_poly.type
_entity_poly.pdbx_seq_one_letter_code
_entity_poly.pdbx_strand_id
1 'polypeptide(L)'
;FYGISELANLCRTLKEPLKVNDQVQWRRDAIDDYWKIYVKCVVDTTLYMPFTFERNSHFLSKCIACDESYDPKCANIYDINIDDWSALAHHMKTMKGVVVQVRNKASSPTCCIVKWENGSQVHLPRTALRRVTIEKVDTLNHAPAVRSVSQQI
;
A
#
# COMPACT_ATOMS: atom_id res chain seq x y z
N PHE A 1 9.65 -23.55 -23.93
CA PHE A 1 8.88 -22.36 -23.53
C PHE A 1 8.82 -22.31 -22.01
N TYR A 2 9.84 -21.74 -21.36
CA TYR A 2 9.91 -21.61 -19.91
C TYR A 2 9.52 -20.17 -19.52
N GLY A 3 8.62 -19.99 -18.53
CA GLY A 3 8.32 -18.68 -17.93
C GLY A 3 7.10 -17.90 -18.44
N ILE A 4 6.53 -18.24 -19.61
CA ILE A 4 5.37 -17.47 -20.14
C ILE A 4 4.12 -17.65 -19.26
N SER A 5 3.87 -18.86 -18.74
CA SER A 5 2.73 -19.14 -17.88
C SER A 5 2.84 -18.47 -16.51
N GLU A 6 4.04 -18.40 -15.95
CA GLU A 6 4.30 -17.73 -14.67
C GLU A 6 4.15 -16.22 -14.79
N LEU A 7 4.70 -15.62 -15.85
CA LEU A 7 4.53 -14.22 -16.16
C LEU A 7 3.05 -13.88 -16.41
N ALA A 8 2.33 -14.71 -17.16
CA ALA A 8 0.90 -14.53 -17.42
C ALA A 8 0.06 -14.61 -16.14
N ASN A 9 0.40 -15.52 -15.21
CA ASN A 9 -0.26 -15.61 -13.91
C ASN A 9 0.06 -14.38 -13.05
N LEU A 10 1.31 -13.91 -13.02
CA LEU A 10 1.70 -12.69 -12.32
C LEU A 10 0.94 -11.47 -12.86
N CYS A 11 0.88 -11.31 -14.19
CA CYS A 11 0.12 -10.26 -14.85
C CYS A 11 -1.39 -10.35 -14.54
N ARG A 12 -1.94 -11.56 -14.43
CA ARG A 12 -3.34 -11.77 -14.06
C ARG A 12 -3.61 -11.33 -12.62
N THR A 13 -2.74 -11.73 -11.68
CA THR A 13 -2.83 -11.33 -10.27
C THR A 13 -2.63 -9.82 -10.07
N LEU A 14 -1.83 -9.16 -10.92
CA LEU A 14 -1.67 -7.71 -10.93
C LEU A 14 -2.89 -6.97 -11.50
N LYS A 15 -3.66 -7.61 -12.39
CA LYS A 15 -4.92 -7.07 -12.93
C LYS A 15 -6.12 -7.30 -12.03
N GLU A 16 -6.04 -8.26 -11.11
CA GLU A 16 -7.12 -8.54 -10.18
C GLU A 16 -7.33 -7.36 -9.21
N PRO A 17 -8.59 -6.99 -8.92
CA PRO A 17 -8.89 -5.92 -7.98
C PRO A 17 -8.39 -6.26 -6.58
N LEU A 18 -7.87 -5.27 -5.84
CA LEU A 18 -7.50 -5.42 -4.44
C LEU A 18 -8.68 -5.93 -3.60
N LYS A 19 -8.41 -6.80 -2.64
CA LYS A 19 -9.38 -7.40 -1.72
C LYS A 19 -9.02 -7.04 -0.28
N VAL A 20 -10.00 -7.17 0.62
CA VAL A 20 -9.74 -7.07 2.05
C VAL A 20 -8.72 -8.15 2.45
N ASN A 21 -7.80 -7.80 3.33
CA ASN A 21 -6.64 -8.57 3.78
C ASN A 21 -5.49 -8.72 2.77
N ASP A 22 -5.56 -8.11 1.57
CA ASP A 22 -4.40 -8.04 0.69
C ASP A 22 -3.28 -7.23 1.34
N GLN A 23 -2.06 -7.77 1.33
CA GLN A 23 -0.85 -7.00 1.66
C GLN A 23 -0.48 -6.10 0.48
N VAL A 24 -0.26 -4.83 0.77
CA VAL A 24 0.04 -3.80 -0.22
C VAL A 24 1.25 -2.97 0.17
N GLN A 25 1.85 -2.35 -0.84
CA GLN A 25 2.84 -1.30 -0.72
C GLN A 25 2.45 -0.14 -1.61
N TRP A 26 3.06 1.02 -1.37
CA TRP A 26 3.02 2.11 -2.34
C TRP A 26 3.62 1.67 -3.67
N ARG A 27 3.00 2.10 -4.77
CA ARG A 27 3.65 2.05 -6.07
C ARG A 27 4.77 3.07 -6.12
N ARG A 28 5.91 2.69 -6.70
CA ARG A 28 7.10 3.55 -6.75
C ARG A 28 6.83 4.88 -7.47
N ASP A 29 6.08 4.83 -8.56
CA ASP A 29 5.70 5.99 -9.37
C ASP A 29 4.62 6.86 -8.71
N ALA A 30 3.88 6.35 -7.74
CA ALA A 30 2.90 7.12 -6.98
C ALA A 30 3.50 7.82 -5.76
N ILE A 31 4.69 7.44 -5.31
CA ILE A 31 5.25 8.00 -4.06
C ILE A 31 5.47 9.51 -4.20
N ASP A 32 6.04 9.96 -5.31
CA ASP A 32 6.40 11.36 -5.54
C ASP A 32 5.18 12.29 -5.51
N ASP A 33 4.02 11.79 -5.95
CA ASP A 33 2.74 12.51 -5.92
C ASP A 33 2.06 12.49 -4.55
N TYR A 34 2.26 11.43 -3.76
CA TYR A 34 1.48 11.17 -2.55
C TYR A 34 2.20 11.48 -1.24
N TRP A 35 3.53 11.50 -1.21
CA TRP A 35 4.25 11.56 0.07
C TRP A 35 3.92 12.83 0.87
N LYS A 36 3.87 14.00 0.21
CA LYS A 36 3.58 15.28 0.87
C LYS A 36 2.20 15.31 1.52
N ILE A 37 1.19 14.77 0.83
CA ILE A 37 -0.18 14.71 1.35
C ILE A 37 -0.31 13.62 2.43
N TYR A 38 0.46 12.53 2.33
CA TYR A 38 0.45 11.44 3.29
C TYR A 38 1.09 11.83 4.64
N VAL A 39 2.04 12.77 4.67
CA VAL A 39 2.62 13.30 5.93
C VAL A 39 1.52 13.70 6.92
N LYS A 40 0.45 14.34 6.46
CA LYS A 40 -0.66 14.78 7.31
C LYS A 40 -1.33 13.61 8.04
N CYS A 41 -1.50 12.47 7.38
CA CYS A 41 -2.06 11.24 7.97
C CYS A 41 -1.09 10.53 8.92
N VAL A 42 0.21 10.80 8.81
CA VAL A 42 1.23 10.29 9.74
C VAL A 42 1.28 11.13 11.01
N VAL A 43 1.20 12.46 10.86
CA VAL A 43 1.21 13.40 11.99
C VAL A 43 -0.12 13.38 12.75
N ASP A 44 -1.24 13.29 12.03
CA ASP A 44 -2.58 13.26 12.60
C ASP A 44 -3.26 11.91 12.33
N THR A 45 -3.28 11.07 13.35
CA THR A 45 -3.88 9.74 13.28
C THR A 45 -5.41 9.76 13.17
N THR A 46 -6.05 10.90 13.42
CA THR A 46 -7.49 11.09 13.19
C THR A 46 -7.81 11.36 11.72
N LEU A 47 -6.82 11.85 10.96
CA LEU A 47 -6.95 12.12 9.53
C LEU A 47 -6.76 10.84 8.72
N TYR A 48 -7.87 10.22 8.31
CA TYR A 48 -7.83 9.02 7.49
C TYR A 48 -7.77 9.29 5.97
N MET A 49 -7.77 10.55 5.52
CA MET A 49 -7.77 10.92 4.10
C MET A 49 -6.79 12.08 3.84
N PRO A 50 -5.78 11.89 2.96
CA PRO A 50 -4.67 12.82 2.84
C PRO A 50 -4.99 14.06 1.99
N PHE A 51 -5.98 13.94 1.10
CA PHE A 51 -6.39 14.98 0.16
C PHE A 51 -7.26 16.05 0.83
N THR A 52 -6.60 17.01 1.45
CA THR A 52 -7.21 18.15 2.16
C THR A 52 -7.18 19.40 1.27
N PHE A 53 -8.25 20.19 1.32
CA PHE A 53 -8.32 21.52 0.71
C PHE A 53 -9.16 22.46 1.58
N GLU A 54 -8.89 23.75 1.48
CA GLU A 54 -9.63 24.79 2.19
C GLU A 54 -10.83 25.24 1.34
N ARG A 55 -12.02 25.28 1.96
CA ARG A 55 -13.23 25.82 1.34
C ARG A 55 -13.98 26.63 2.37
N ASN A 56 -14.20 27.92 2.11
CA ASN A 56 -14.92 28.83 3.00
C ASN A 56 -14.36 28.84 4.44
N SER A 57 -13.03 28.87 4.60
CA SER A 57 -12.34 28.81 5.91
C SER A 57 -12.56 27.52 6.71
N HIS A 58 -13.07 26.46 6.06
CA HIS A 58 -13.14 25.11 6.61
C HIS A 58 -12.19 24.18 5.86
N PHE A 59 -11.54 23.27 6.58
CA PHE A 59 -10.77 22.20 5.98
C PHE A 59 -11.71 21.07 5.57
N LEU A 60 -11.59 20.61 4.33
CA LEU A 60 -12.34 19.47 3.82
C LEU A 60 -11.37 18.46 3.22
N SER A 61 -11.54 17.19 3.57
CA SER A 61 -10.85 16.09 2.91
C SER A 61 -11.77 15.44 1.88
N LYS A 62 -11.28 15.21 0.65
CA LYS A 62 -12.05 14.48 -0.38
C LYS A 62 -11.17 13.53 -1.17
N CYS A 63 -11.66 12.31 -1.37
CA CYS A 63 -10.93 11.34 -2.17
C CYS A 63 -10.99 11.74 -3.65
N ILE A 64 -9.86 11.71 -4.36
CA ILE A 64 -9.82 12.04 -5.79
C ILE A 64 -10.47 10.97 -6.68
N ALA A 65 -10.69 9.77 -6.13
CA ALA A 65 -11.16 8.62 -6.88
C ALA A 65 -12.57 8.14 -6.45
N CYS A 66 -13.20 8.78 -5.45
CA CYS A 66 -14.60 8.53 -5.09
C CYS A 66 -15.26 9.77 -4.48
N ASP A 67 -16.57 9.72 -4.22
CA ASP A 67 -17.31 10.87 -3.72
C ASP A 67 -17.28 11.01 -2.19
N GLU A 68 -16.43 10.22 -1.51
CA GLU A 68 -16.28 10.30 -0.06
C GLU A 68 -15.58 11.62 0.32
N SER A 69 -16.29 12.44 1.07
CA SER A 69 -15.78 13.63 1.72
C SER A 69 -15.83 13.47 3.23
N TYR A 70 -14.83 14.00 3.90
CA TYR A 70 -14.69 13.98 5.34
C TYR A 70 -14.33 15.37 5.84
N ASP A 71 -15.07 15.84 6.85
CA ASP A 71 -14.75 17.05 7.59
C ASP A 71 -13.83 16.66 8.77
N PRO A 72 -12.54 17.00 8.73
CA PRO A 72 -11.63 16.75 9.84
C PRO A 72 -12.12 17.52 11.06
N LYS A 73 -12.56 16.79 12.10
CA LYS A 73 -13.10 17.38 13.34
C LYS A 73 -12.12 18.34 14.02
N CYS A 74 -10.83 18.18 13.75
CA CYS A 74 -9.81 19.12 14.16
C CYS A 74 -9.47 20.00 12.95
N ALA A 75 -9.82 21.29 13.04
CA ALA A 75 -9.28 22.35 12.20
C ALA A 75 -7.79 22.58 12.50
N ASN A 76 -7.00 21.50 12.49
CA ASN A 76 -5.58 21.54 12.74
C ASN A 76 -4.97 22.28 11.55
N ILE A 77 -4.61 23.55 11.78
CA ILE A 77 -3.62 24.23 10.95
C ILE A 77 -2.34 23.44 11.17
N TYR A 78 -2.04 22.54 10.25
CA TYR A 78 -0.83 21.76 10.27
C TYR A 78 0.35 22.67 9.97
N ASP A 79 1.03 23.17 11.00
CA ASP A 79 2.34 23.79 10.85
C ASP A 79 3.41 22.69 10.72
N ILE A 80 3.36 22.00 9.57
CA ILE A 80 4.28 20.93 9.23
C ILE A 80 5.24 21.47 8.19
N ASN A 81 6.53 21.56 8.55
CA ASN A 81 7.57 21.75 7.56
C ASN A 81 7.69 20.48 6.70
N ILE A 82 7.09 20.48 5.52
CA ILE A 82 7.01 19.31 4.64
C ILE A 82 8.41 18.81 4.23
N ASP A 83 9.39 19.70 4.10
CA ASP A 83 10.72 19.35 3.62
C ASP A 83 11.51 18.49 4.64
N ASP A 84 11.25 18.69 5.94
CA ASP A 84 11.82 17.85 7.02
C ASP A 84 11.32 16.40 6.94
N TRP A 85 10.19 16.17 6.25
CA TRP A 85 9.59 14.86 6.04
C TRP A 85 9.97 14.23 4.69
N SER A 86 10.93 14.79 3.96
CA SER A 86 11.41 14.22 2.68
C SER A 86 11.87 12.75 2.79
N ALA A 87 12.38 12.34 3.95
CA ALA A 87 12.73 10.94 4.24
C ALA A 87 11.52 9.98 4.21
N LEU A 88 10.30 10.49 4.42
CA LEU A 88 9.07 9.69 4.34
C LEU A 88 8.88 9.11 2.94
N ALA A 89 9.20 9.88 1.89
CA ALA A 89 9.13 9.38 0.51
C ALA A 89 10.02 8.14 0.31
N HIS A 90 11.21 8.13 0.91
CA HIS A 90 12.06 6.95 0.88
C HIS A 90 11.45 5.78 1.67
N HIS A 91 10.94 6.05 2.87
CA HIS A 91 10.34 5.03 3.73
C HIS A 91 9.08 4.39 3.11
N MET A 92 8.27 5.17 2.40
CA MET A 92 7.09 4.68 1.66
C MET A 92 7.42 3.58 0.63
N LYS A 93 8.67 3.51 0.13
CA LYS A 93 9.11 2.47 -0.81
C LYS A 93 9.09 1.07 -0.21
N THR A 94 9.28 0.97 1.11
CA THR A 94 9.34 -0.30 1.85
C THR A 94 8.14 -0.52 2.76
N MET A 95 7.41 0.55 3.10
CA MET A 95 6.26 0.53 3.99
C MET A 95 5.17 -0.42 3.49
N LYS A 96 4.79 -1.40 4.33
CA LYS A 96 3.70 -2.32 4.02
C LYS A 96 2.43 -1.90 4.73
N GLY A 97 1.32 -2.28 4.13
CA GLY A 97 0.00 -2.11 4.71
C GLY A 97 -0.91 -3.27 4.37
N VAL A 98 -2.05 -3.33 5.05
CA VAL A 98 -3.09 -4.32 4.81
C VAL A 98 -4.37 -3.59 4.43
N VAL A 99 -5.01 -4.03 3.35
CA VAL A 99 -6.32 -3.50 2.96
C VAL A 99 -7.36 -3.93 3.99
N VAL A 100 -7.89 -2.97 4.75
CA VAL A 100 -8.92 -3.24 5.77
C VAL A 100 -10.33 -3.09 5.21
N GLN A 101 -10.50 -2.26 4.19
CA GLN A 101 -11.80 -2.05 3.55
C GLN A 101 -11.62 -1.71 2.07
N VAL A 102 -12.50 -2.26 1.24
CA VAL A 102 -12.63 -1.88 -0.16
C VAL A 102 -13.85 -0.96 -0.31
N ARG A 103 -13.70 0.18 -0.99
CA ARG A 103 -14.82 1.04 -1.35
C ARG A 103 -15.26 0.72 -2.78
N ASN A 104 -16.46 0.16 -2.92
CA ASN A 104 -17.07 -0.13 -4.21
C ASN A 104 -17.94 1.08 -4.63
N LYS A 105 -17.71 1.64 -5.82
CA LYS A 105 -18.80 2.25 -6.60
C LYS A 105 -19.48 1.15 -7.40
N ALA A 106 -20.76 1.33 -7.72
CA ALA A 106 -21.61 0.34 -8.40
C ALA A 106 -21.05 -0.22 -9.73
N SER A 107 -20.03 0.39 -10.33
CA SER A 107 -19.40 -0.05 -11.58
C SER A 107 -17.93 -0.50 -11.46
N SER A 108 -17.20 -0.15 -10.40
CA SER A 108 -15.84 -0.66 -10.11
C SER A 108 -15.35 -0.10 -8.76
N PRO A 109 -14.65 -0.90 -7.94
CA PRO A 109 -13.95 -0.35 -6.79
C PRO A 109 -12.71 0.44 -7.22
N THR A 110 -12.75 1.75 -6.98
CA THR A 110 -11.69 2.70 -7.31
C THR A 110 -10.74 2.96 -6.14
N CYS A 111 -11.21 2.72 -4.90
CA CYS A 111 -10.49 3.09 -3.68
C CYS A 111 -10.49 1.96 -2.65
N CYS A 112 -9.64 2.11 -1.63
CA CYS A 112 -9.61 1.25 -0.46
C CYS A 112 -9.04 2.00 0.75
N ILE A 113 -9.29 1.46 1.93
CA ILE A 113 -8.67 1.90 3.16
C ILE A 113 -7.58 0.89 3.52
N VAL A 114 -6.37 1.41 3.76
CA VAL A 114 -5.18 0.64 4.11
C VAL A 114 -4.78 0.98 5.53
N LYS A 115 -4.54 -0.04 6.35
CA LYS A 115 -3.86 0.11 7.63
C LYS A 115 -2.37 -0.16 7.42
N TRP A 116 -1.55 0.85 7.65
CA TRP A 116 -0.10 0.81 7.47
C TRP A 116 0.61 0.27 8.73
N GLU A 117 1.85 -0.20 8.58
CA GLU A 117 2.68 -0.70 9.67
C GLU A 117 2.94 0.34 10.77
N ASN A 118 2.96 1.63 10.43
CA ASN A 118 3.07 2.72 11.40
C ASN A 118 1.77 3.01 12.19
N GLY A 119 0.72 2.21 11.99
CA GLY A 119 -0.58 2.34 12.66
C GLY A 119 -1.56 3.28 11.97
N SER A 120 -1.11 4.12 11.02
CA SER A 120 -2.02 5.02 10.28
C SER A 120 -3.00 4.22 9.41
N GLN A 121 -4.22 4.73 9.30
CA GLN A 121 -5.27 4.14 8.47
C GLN A 121 -5.70 5.15 7.42
N VAL A 122 -5.44 4.87 6.14
CA VAL A 122 -5.58 5.87 5.08
C VAL A 122 -6.42 5.36 3.91
N HIS A 123 -7.38 6.18 3.51
CA HIS A 123 -8.19 6.01 2.31
C HIS A 123 -7.42 6.53 1.09
N LEU A 124 -7.12 5.62 0.17
CA LEU A 124 -6.35 5.90 -1.04
C LEU A 124 -7.01 5.32 -2.30
N PRO A 125 -6.77 5.95 -3.47
CA PRO A 125 -7.01 5.31 -4.76
C PRO A 125 -6.19 4.03 -4.87
N ARG A 126 -6.80 2.98 -5.42
CA ARG A 126 -6.09 1.71 -5.65
C ARG A 126 -4.92 1.85 -6.61
N THR A 127 -4.99 2.84 -7.50
CA THR A 127 -3.94 3.17 -8.46
C THR A 127 -2.65 3.63 -7.80
N ALA A 128 -2.65 4.02 -6.52
CA ALA A 128 -1.47 4.37 -5.74
C ALA A 128 -0.77 3.15 -5.11
N LEU A 129 -1.40 1.97 -5.18
CA LEU A 129 -1.00 0.78 -4.44
C LEU A 129 -0.58 -0.35 -5.39
N ARG A 130 0.29 -1.22 -4.88
CA ARG A 130 0.63 -2.51 -5.51
C ARG A 130 0.50 -3.62 -4.47
N ARG A 131 0.12 -4.82 -4.91
CA ARG A 131 0.19 -6.02 -4.06
C ARG A 131 1.63 -6.37 -3.75
N VAL A 132 1.89 -6.81 -2.52
CA VAL A 132 3.15 -7.46 -2.18
C VAL A 132 3.07 -8.88 -2.71
N THR A 133 3.83 -9.18 -3.76
CA THR A 133 3.98 -10.56 -4.22
C THR A 133 4.84 -11.29 -3.20
N ILE A 134 4.33 -12.38 -2.64
CA ILE A 134 5.17 -13.30 -1.86
C ILE A 134 6.14 -13.91 -2.86
N GLU A 135 7.42 -13.54 -2.81
CA GLU A 135 8.46 -14.36 -3.38
C GLU A 135 8.36 -15.71 -2.68
N LYS A 136 7.91 -16.74 -3.41
CA LYS A 136 8.04 -18.11 -2.92
C LYS A 136 9.53 -18.31 -2.72
N VAL A 137 9.97 -18.40 -1.47
CA VAL A 137 11.29 -18.90 -1.15
C VAL A 137 11.29 -20.33 -1.68
N ASP A 138 11.99 -20.56 -2.78
CA ASP A 138 12.27 -21.91 -3.26
C ASP A 138 13.10 -22.61 -2.19
N THR A 139 12.44 -23.34 -1.30
CA THR A 139 13.09 -24.36 -0.49
C THR A 139 13.44 -25.53 -1.39
N LEU A 140 14.45 -25.36 -2.24
CA LEU A 140 15.12 -26.43 -2.95
C LEU A 140 16.35 -26.87 -2.16
N ASN A 141 16.21 -28.05 -1.55
CA ASN A 141 17.25 -29.07 -1.33
C ASN A 141 18.45 -28.73 -0.44
N HIS A 142 18.42 -29.23 0.80
CA HIS A 142 19.55 -29.96 1.39
C HIS A 142 19.00 -31.18 2.16
N ALA A 143 18.63 -32.23 1.43
CA ALA A 143 18.54 -33.57 2.03
C ALA A 143 19.96 -34.13 2.13
N PRO A 144 20.41 -34.66 3.28
CA PRO A 144 21.74 -35.25 3.38
C PRO A 144 21.77 -36.57 2.63
N ALA A 145 22.72 -36.72 1.70
CA ALA A 145 22.97 -37.96 1.01
C ALA A 145 23.45 -39.02 2.00
N VAL A 146 22.66 -40.08 2.17
CA VAL A 146 23.06 -41.32 2.85
C VAL A 146 24.18 -41.95 2.03
N ARG A 147 25.42 -41.94 2.54
CA ARG A 147 26.51 -42.77 2.01
C ARG A 147 26.48 -44.13 2.69
N SER A 148 25.99 -45.13 1.98
CA SER A 148 26.25 -46.54 2.28
C SER A 148 27.75 -46.82 2.09
N VAL A 149 28.46 -47.16 3.16
CA VAL A 149 29.81 -47.72 3.08
C VAL A 149 29.67 -49.24 3.04
N SER A 150 29.83 -49.82 1.86
CA SER A 150 30.09 -51.23 1.70
C SER A 150 31.55 -51.49 2.06
N GLN A 151 31.81 -52.12 3.21
CA GLN A 151 33.11 -52.74 3.48
C GLN A 151 33.14 -54.11 2.82
N GLN A 152 34.11 -54.30 1.92
CA GLN A 152 34.60 -55.60 1.48
C GLN A 152 36.11 -55.63 1.70
N ILE A 153 36.56 -56.83 2.13
CA ILE A 153 37.91 -57.33 2.42
C ILE A 153 38.35 -57.12 3.88
#